data_AF-A0A0A2A4P4-F1
#
_entry.id   AF-A0A0A2A4P4-F1
#
_cell.length_a   1.000
_cell.length_b   1.000
_cell.length_c   1.000
_cell.angle_alpha   90.00
_cell.angle_beta   90.00
_cell.angle_gamma   90.00
#
_symmetry.space_group_name_H-M   'P 1'
#
loop_
_entity.id
_entity.type
_entity.pdbx_description
1 polymer ?
#
loop_
_entity_poly.entity_id
_entity_poly.type
_entity_poly.pdbx_seq_one_letter_code
_entity_poly.pdbx_strand_id
1 'polypeptide(L)'
;MEFQWDQNSGFRRLKWFQKENKNKFRNTIYFFFRPSDRNNELIKINLAIPKTFKSTLKKEKISLCKVRIGGFEDRTKCLKDIPADIEINTEESSLRSITFYPYSPIPSNKDSYAIVFKKIFNPKRSGLYQFHSYGQPKGKTVSSYLGSWTIRID
;
A
#
# COMPACT_ATOMS: atom_id res chain seq x y z
N MET A 1 20.52 10.04 6.37
CA MET A 1 19.39 9.69 7.27
C MET A 1 18.65 10.98 7.54
N GLU A 2 17.43 11.14 7.03
CA GLU A 2 16.60 12.29 7.37
C GLU A 2 15.69 11.89 8.54
N PHE A 3 16.05 12.38 9.72
CA PHE A 3 15.21 12.33 10.91
C PHE A 3 14.18 13.47 10.78
N GLN A 4 12.89 13.13 10.78
CA GLN A 4 11.82 14.13 10.76
C GLN A 4 10.86 13.84 11.91
N TRP A 5 10.62 14.87 12.72
CA TRP A 5 9.83 14.87 13.95
C TRP A 5 8.41 14.33 13.71
N ASP A 6 8.00 13.33 14.49
CA ASP A 6 6.67 12.73 14.42
C ASP A 6 5.70 13.59 15.26
N GLN A 7 4.87 14.39 14.60
CA GLN A 7 3.83 15.24 15.22
C GLN A 7 2.46 14.88 14.63
N ASN A 8 1.79 13.86 15.19
CA ASN A 8 0.35 13.85 15.54
C ASN A 8 -0.15 12.43 15.90
N SER A 9 -0.91 12.33 16.99
CA SER A 9 -1.45 11.09 17.55
C SER A 9 -2.50 10.35 16.69
N GLY A 10 -3.02 10.97 15.61
CA GLY A 10 -3.97 10.35 14.67
C GLY A 10 -3.38 9.99 13.30
N PHE A 11 -2.26 10.60 12.90
CA PHE A 11 -1.68 10.41 11.58
C PHE A 11 -0.53 9.41 11.63
N ARG A 12 -0.78 8.18 11.16
CA ARG A 12 0.24 7.14 11.10
C ARG A 12 0.92 7.08 9.74
N ARG A 13 2.22 7.42 9.68
CA ARG A 13 3.02 7.34 8.45
C ARG A 13 3.51 5.91 8.21
N LEU A 14 3.05 5.31 7.12
CA LEU A 14 3.47 3.98 6.69
C LEU A 14 4.68 4.09 5.75
N LYS A 15 5.55 3.07 5.79
CA LYS A 15 6.73 3.00 4.93
C LYS A 15 6.36 2.45 3.56
N TRP A 16 6.99 2.98 2.52
CA TRP A 16 6.84 2.55 1.14
C TRP A 16 8.19 2.56 0.43
N PHE A 17 8.25 1.92 -0.73
CA PHE A 17 9.41 1.95 -1.61
C PHE A 17 8.94 1.95 -3.06
N GLN A 18 9.60 2.70 -3.94
CA GLN A 18 9.32 2.68 -5.37
C GLN A 18 10.62 2.57 -6.16
N LYS A 19 10.56 1.95 -7.34
CA LYS A 19 11.75 1.77 -8.19
C LYS A 19 12.03 2.95 -9.11
N GLU A 20 10.99 3.62 -9.59
CA GLU A 20 11.10 4.69 -10.58
C GLU A 20 10.11 5.80 -10.26
N ASN A 21 10.59 7.03 -10.04
CA ASN A 21 9.74 8.13 -9.63
C ASN A 21 9.40 9.10 -10.77
N LYS A 22 10.01 8.97 -11.95
CA LYS A 22 9.74 9.87 -13.08
C LYS A 22 8.31 9.77 -13.60
N ASN A 23 7.72 10.90 -13.95
CA ASN A 23 6.39 10.97 -14.56
C ASN A 23 6.31 10.14 -15.86
N LYS A 24 5.15 9.53 -16.14
CA LYS A 24 4.92 8.67 -17.33
C LYS A 24 5.85 7.45 -17.49
N PHE A 25 6.76 7.17 -16.56
CA PHE A 25 7.58 5.96 -16.57
C PHE A 25 6.86 4.78 -15.90
N ARG A 26 7.31 3.57 -16.21
CA ARG A 26 6.84 2.35 -15.55
C ARG A 26 7.50 2.23 -14.18
N ASN A 27 6.67 2.20 -13.14
CA ASN A 27 7.10 2.09 -11.76
C ASN A 27 6.58 0.80 -11.13
N THR A 28 7.33 0.32 -10.15
CA THR A 28 6.89 -0.71 -9.22
C THR A 28 6.93 -0.13 -7.82
N ILE A 29 5.77 -0.04 -7.18
CA ILE A 29 5.59 0.57 -5.86
C ILE A 29 5.23 -0.53 -4.87
N TYR A 30 5.90 -0.51 -3.72
CA TYR A 30 5.67 -1.39 -2.58
C TYR A 30 5.13 -0.54 -1.42
N PHE A 31 3.92 -0.85 -0.99
CA PHE A 31 3.27 -0.26 0.17
C PHE A 31 3.38 -1.22 1.34
N PHE A 32 4.25 -0.94 2.31
CA PHE A 32 4.57 -1.89 3.37
C PHE A 32 3.59 -1.81 4.54
N PHE A 33 3.24 -2.99 5.04
CA PHE A 33 2.64 -3.24 6.34
C PHE A 33 3.68 -3.98 7.21
N ARG A 34 4.33 -3.25 8.10
CA ARG A 34 5.27 -3.85 9.06
C ARG A 34 4.50 -4.51 10.20
N PRO A 35 5.15 -5.36 11.00
CA PRO A 35 4.57 -5.90 12.23
C PRO A 35 4.01 -4.80 13.14
N SER A 36 4.76 -3.70 13.34
CA SER A 36 4.29 -2.56 14.13
C SER A 36 2.98 -1.98 13.59
N ASP A 37 2.78 -2.02 12.28
CA ASP A 37 1.66 -1.41 11.56
C ASP A 37 0.37 -2.23 11.64
N ARG A 38 0.42 -3.42 12.26
CA ARG A 38 -0.73 -4.30 12.44
C ARG A 38 -0.77 -4.78 13.87
N ASN A 39 -1.80 -4.38 14.60
CA ASN A 39 -1.98 -4.85 15.97
C ASN A 39 -2.63 -6.25 15.99
N ASN A 40 -3.43 -6.58 14.98
CA ASN A 40 -4.25 -7.79 14.89
C ASN A 40 -4.17 -8.42 13.50
N GLU A 41 -4.68 -9.65 13.37
CA GLU A 41 -4.83 -10.32 12.08
C GLU A 41 -5.81 -9.56 11.18
N LEU A 42 -5.41 -9.22 9.96
CA LEU A 42 -6.25 -8.43 9.03
C LEU A 42 -7.00 -9.35 8.05
N ILE A 43 -8.32 -9.22 7.99
CA ILE A 43 -9.19 -9.98 7.09
C ILE A 43 -9.56 -9.21 5.81
N LYS A 44 -9.50 -7.87 5.88
CA LYS A 44 -9.82 -6.98 4.77
C LYS A 44 -8.89 -5.77 4.82
N ILE A 45 -8.39 -5.36 3.65
CA ILE A 45 -7.62 -4.12 3.51
C ILE A 45 -8.29 -3.25 2.45
N ASN A 46 -8.57 -2.00 2.78
CA ASN A 46 -8.99 -1.00 1.83
C ASN A 46 -7.88 0.04 1.63
N LEU A 47 -7.59 0.34 0.37
CA LEU A 47 -6.61 1.31 -0.08
C LEU A 47 -7.34 2.44 -0.80
N ALA A 48 -7.42 3.62 -0.19
CA ALA A 48 -7.93 4.82 -0.83
C ALA A 48 -6.83 5.48 -1.66
N ILE A 49 -7.10 5.67 -2.94
CA ILE A 49 -6.18 6.27 -3.91
C ILE A 49 -6.56 7.73 -4.10
N PRO A 50 -5.62 8.67 -4.03
CA PRO A 50 -5.92 10.08 -4.24
C PRO A 50 -6.41 10.32 -5.67
N LYS A 51 -7.45 11.13 -5.83
CA LYS A 51 -8.06 11.53 -7.13
C LYS A 51 -7.02 12.02 -8.15
N THR A 52 -6.00 12.69 -7.65
CA THR A 52 -4.92 13.27 -8.46
C THR A 52 -4.04 12.20 -9.10
N PHE A 53 -4.02 10.97 -8.58
CA PHE A 53 -3.23 9.86 -9.10
C PHE A 53 -3.92 9.20 -10.29
N LYS A 54 -3.80 9.85 -11.46
CA LYS A 54 -4.34 9.39 -12.73
C LYS A 54 -3.42 8.33 -13.36
N SER A 55 -3.42 7.12 -12.81
CA SER A 55 -2.75 5.94 -13.36
C SER A 55 -3.73 4.85 -13.77
N THR A 56 -3.36 4.03 -14.77
CA THR A 56 -4.13 2.85 -15.20
C THR A 56 -3.86 1.69 -14.24
N LEU A 57 -4.75 1.52 -13.27
CA LEU A 57 -4.71 0.44 -12.29
C LEU A 57 -5.52 -0.75 -12.81
N LYS A 58 -4.85 -1.86 -13.13
CA LYS A 58 -5.48 -3.13 -13.53
C LYS A 58 -5.26 -4.17 -12.45
N LYS A 59 -6.22 -5.07 -12.23
CA LYS A 59 -6.14 -6.14 -11.21
C LYS A 59 -4.85 -6.97 -11.34
N GLU A 60 -4.47 -7.35 -12.56
CA GLU A 60 -3.24 -8.11 -12.87
C GLU A 60 -1.94 -7.44 -12.40
N LYS A 61 -1.94 -6.11 -12.27
CA LYS A 61 -0.78 -5.31 -11.86
C LYS A 61 -0.76 -5.02 -10.37
N ILE A 62 -1.74 -5.52 -9.63
CA ILE A 62 -1.88 -5.29 -8.20
C ILE A 62 -1.76 -6.66 -7.53
N SER A 63 -0.94 -6.75 -6.49
CA SER A 63 -0.76 -8.00 -5.76
C SER A 63 -0.49 -7.73 -4.28
N LEU A 64 -0.87 -8.68 -3.44
CA LEU A 64 -0.54 -8.70 -2.02
C LEU A 64 0.53 -9.78 -1.80
N CYS A 65 1.64 -9.45 -1.15
CA CYS A 65 2.72 -10.41 -0.93
C CYS A 65 3.35 -10.28 0.46
N LYS A 66 3.91 -11.37 0.97
CA LYS A 66 4.92 -11.34 2.04
C LYS A 66 6.21 -10.80 1.45
N VAL A 67 6.77 -9.77 2.06
CA VAL A 67 7.89 -9.01 1.50
C VAL A 67 9.08 -9.02 2.44
N ARG A 68 10.27 -9.14 1.85
CA ARG A 68 11.52 -8.80 2.54
C ARG A 68 11.87 -7.37 2.17
N ILE A 69 11.76 -6.46 3.14
CA ILE A 69 12.18 -5.07 2.96
C ILE A 69 13.70 -5.06 2.81
N GLY A 70 14.17 -4.55 1.68
CA GLY A 70 15.59 -4.46 1.37
C GLY A 70 16.31 -3.39 2.20
N GLY A 71 17.63 -3.51 2.27
CA GLY A 71 18.52 -2.59 2.97
C GLY A 71 19.68 -2.18 2.06
N PHE A 72 20.87 -2.03 2.65
CA PHE A 72 22.09 -1.68 1.92
C PHE A 72 22.55 -2.79 0.97
N GLU A 73 22.57 -4.03 1.46
CA GLU A 73 23.09 -5.19 0.70
C GLU A 73 22.03 -5.87 -0.17
N ASP A 74 20.76 -5.73 0.21
CA ASP A 74 19.68 -6.55 -0.30
C ASP A 74 18.55 -5.72 -0.90
N ARG A 75 18.05 -6.14 -2.07
CA ARG A 75 16.90 -5.50 -2.72
C ARG A 75 15.57 -5.95 -2.12
N THR A 76 14.60 -5.03 -2.07
CA THR A 76 13.21 -5.33 -1.71
C THR A 76 12.60 -6.30 -2.72
N LYS A 77 12.10 -7.44 -2.22
CA LYS A 77 11.46 -8.48 -3.05
C LYS A 77 10.29 -9.14 -2.34
N CYS A 78 9.27 -9.55 -3.11
CA CYS A 78 8.23 -10.45 -2.62
C CYS A 78 8.82 -11.85 -2.45
N LEU A 79 8.59 -12.46 -1.29
CA LEU A 79 8.99 -13.83 -0.99
C LEU A 79 7.90 -14.83 -1.38
N LYS A 80 6.65 -14.51 -1.02
CA LYS A 80 5.47 -15.33 -1.28
C LYS A 80 4.30 -14.43 -1.59
N ASP A 81 3.63 -14.67 -2.72
CA ASP A 81 2.37 -13.98 -3.03
C ASP A 81 1.24 -14.55 -2.15
N ILE A 82 0.37 -13.67 -1.66
CA ILE A 82 -0.81 -14.04 -0.87
C ILE A 82 -2.02 -14.02 -1.80
N PRO A 83 -2.77 -15.13 -1.92
CA PRO A 83 -4.00 -15.14 -2.68
C PRO A 83 -5.03 -14.23 -1.99
N ALA A 84 -5.59 -13.30 -2.77
CA ALA A 84 -6.59 -12.36 -2.31
C ALA A 84 -7.49 -11.95 -3.48
N ASP A 85 -8.79 -11.80 -3.22
CA ASP A 85 -9.68 -11.17 -4.19
C ASP A 85 -9.49 -9.66 -4.16
N ILE A 86 -9.47 -9.05 -5.35
CA ILE A 86 -9.22 -7.63 -5.53
C ILE A 86 -10.44 -6.99 -6.18
N GLU A 87 -11.08 -6.10 -5.44
CA GLU A 87 -12.16 -5.23 -5.91
C GLU A 87 -11.61 -3.83 -6.16
N ILE A 88 -11.82 -3.31 -7.36
CA ILE A 88 -11.42 -1.94 -7.71
C ILE A 88 -12.71 -1.15 -7.84
N ASN A 89 -12.95 -0.26 -6.88
CA ASN A 89 -14.10 0.64 -6.92
C ASN A 89 -13.68 1.91 -7.65
N THR A 90 -14.16 2.01 -8.90
CA THR A 90 -14.09 3.21 -9.72
C THR A 90 -15.44 3.89 -9.75
N GLU A 91 -16.01 4.22 -8.59
CA GLU A 91 -17.22 5.05 -8.60
C GLU A 91 -16.88 6.44 -9.14
N GLU A 92 -17.74 6.94 -10.03
CA GLU A 92 -17.58 8.21 -10.77
C GLU A 92 -17.44 9.43 -9.86
N SER A 93 -17.91 9.32 -8.61
CA SER A 93 -18.19 10.50 -7.80
C SER A 93 -16.99 11.06 -7.05
N SER A 94 -16.00 10.28 -6.57
CA SER A 94 -14.84 10.90 -5.89
C SER A 94 -13.66 10.00 -5.52
N LEU A 95 -13.86 8.84 -4.90
CA LEU A 95 -12.77 8.16 -4.19
C LEU A 95 -12.51 6.80 -4.84
N ARG A 96 -11.48 6.74 -5.69
CA ARG A 96 -10.99 5.44 -6.19
C ARG A 96 -10.44 4.67 -5.00
N SER A 97 -10.94 3.46 -4.78
CA SER A 97 -10.40 2.59 -3.74
C SER A 97 -10.17 1.18 -4.28
N ILE A 98 -9.17 0.51 -3.73
CA ILE A 98 -8.92 -0.90 -3.97
C ILE A 98 -9.14 -1.64 -2.67
N THR A 99 -10.00 -2.64 -2.70
CA THR A 99 -10.26 -3.51 -1.56
C THR A 99 -9.67 -4.88 -1.83
N PHE A 100 -8.95 -5.40 -0.83
CA PHE A 100 -8.30 -6.69 -0.84
C PHE A 100 -8.96 -7.59 0.20
N TYR A 101 -9.32 -8.81 -0.21
CA TYR A 101 -9.84 -9.86 0.64
C TYR A 101 -8.91 -11.07 0.59
N PRO A 102 -7.89 -11.12 1.45
CA PRO A 102 -7.01 -12.28 1.57
C PRO A 102 -7.81 -13.54 1.94
N TYR A 103 -7.52 -14.67 1.30
CA TYR A 103 -8.18 -15.95 1.62
C TYR A 103 -7.80 -16.48 3.01
N SER A 104 -6.67 -16.02 3.53
CA SER A 104 -6.26 -16.25 4.91
C SER A 104 -5.95 -14.91 5.56
N PRO A 105 -6.40 -14.68 6.81
CA PRO A 105 -6.09 -13.45 7.52
C PRO A 105 -4.59 -13.20 7.53
N ILE A 106 -4.18 -11.96 7.27
CA ILE A 106 -2.77 -11.60 7.33
C ILE A 106 -2.35 -11.61 8.80
N PRO A 107 -1.41 -12.48 9.21
CA PRO A 107 -1.11 -12.68 10.61
C PRO A 107 -0.41 -11.46 11.24
N SER A 108 -0.60 -11.28 12.54
CA SER A 108 0.12 -10.30 13.36
C SER A 108 1.49 -10.85 13.82
N ASN A 109 2.27 -11.36 12.86
CA ASN A 109 3.59 -11.93 13.12
C ASN A 109 4.71 -10.92 12.80
N LYS A 110 5.97 -11.33 13.02
CA LYS A 110 7.16 -10.50 12.74
C LYS A 110 7.45 -10.31 11.24
N ASP A 111 6.70 -10.95 10.34
CA ASP A 111 6.92 -10.79 8.91
C ASP A 111 6.35 -9.47 8.39
N SER A 112 6.97 -8.93 7.36
CA SER A 112 6.42 -7.76 6.64
C SER A 112 5.63 -8.19 5.42
N TYR A 113 4.60 -7.42 5.10
CA TYR A 113 3.72 -7.68 3.96
C TYR A 113 3.56 -6.39 3.16
N ALA A 114 3.16 -6.49 1.90
CA ALA A 114 2.97 -5.32 1.07
C ALA A 114 1.89 -5.49 0.03
N ILE A 115 1.18 -4.39 -0.24
CA ILE A 115 0.50 -4.21 -1.51
C ILE A 115 1.55 -3.73 -2.51
N VAL A 116 1.61 -4.41 -3.66
CA VAL A 116 2.57 -4.11 -4.72
C VAL A 116 1.83 -3.74 -5.98
N PHE A 117 2.08 -2.52 -6.47
CA PHE A 117 1.73 -2.12 -7.82
C PHE A 117 2.90 -2.49 -8.74
N LYS A 118 2.72 -3.51 -9.56
CA LYS A 118 3.71 -4.08 -10.48
C LYS A 118 3.61 -3.41 -11.86
N LYS A 119 4.67 -2.71 -12.29
CA LYS A 119 4.78 -2.13 -13.65
C LYS A 119 3.58 -1.24 -14.04
N ILE A 120 3.14 -0.37 -13.14
CA ILE A 120 2.13 0.65 -13.41
C ILE A 120 2.79 1.90 -14.02
N PHE A 121 2.04 2.70 -14.76
CA PHE A 121 2.55 3.98 -15.26
C PHE A 121 2.38 5.06 -14.19
N ASN A 122 3.43 5.82 -13.91
CA ASN A 122 3.32 6.99 -13.05
C ASN A 122 2.38 8.04 -13.67
N PRO A 123 1.66 8.82 -12.84
CA PRO A 123 0.78 9.89 -13.32
C PRO A 123 1.57 10.91 -14.15
N LYS A 124 0.86 11.64 -15.02
CA LYS A 124 1.46 12.68 -15.86
C LYS A 124 1.93 13.90 -15.07
N ARG A 125 1.26 14.20 -13.96
CA ARG A 125 1.60 15.32 -13.08
C ARG A 125 2.61 14.84 -12.04
N SER A 126 3.64 15.63 -11.82
CA SER A 126 4.58 15.46 -10.73
C SER A 126 3.95 15.98 -9.42
N GLY A 127 4.45 15.50 -8.28
CA GLY A 127 3.99 15.94 -6.97
C GLY A 127 3.91 14.81 -5.94
N LEU A 128 3.33 15.17 -4.79
CA LEU A 128 3.11 14.24 -3.68
C LEU A 128 1.72 13.61 -3.79
N TYR A 129 1.66 12.30 -3.62
CA TYR A 129 0.44 11.51 -3.67
C TYR A 129 0.28 10.72 -2.37
N GLN A 130 -0.77 11.06 -1.62
CA GLN A 130 -1.08 10.43 -0.35
C GLN A 130 -2.15 9.36 -0.52
N PHE A 131 -1.80 8.13 -0.15
CA PHE A 131 -2.64 6.95 -0.16
C PHE A 131 -3.02 6.62 1.28
N HIS A 132 -4.29 6.38 1.55
CA HIS A 132 -4.75 6.01 2.89
C HIS A 132 -5.07 4.52 2.93
N SER A 133 -4.70 3.87 4.04
CA SER A 133 -4.98 2.46 4.28
C SER A 133 -5.91 2.28 5.46
N TYR A 134 -6.89 1.40 5.26
CA TYR A 134 -7.82 0.96 6.28
C TYR A 134 -7.78 -0.57 6.33
N GLY A 135 -7.88 -1.12 7.53
CA GLY A 135 -7.82 -2.56 7.76
C GLY A 135 -8.93 -2.99 8.70
N GLN A 136 -9.59 -4.08 8.37
CA GLN A 136 -10.52 -4.76 9.26
C GLN A 136 -9.79 -5.90 9.96
N PRO A 137 -9.64 -5.86 11.29
CA PRO A 137 -9.07 -6.97 12.01
C PRO A 137 -10.10 -8.07 12.23
N LYS A 138 -9.62 -9.31 12.38
CA LYS A 138 -10.43 -10.47 12.75
C LYS A 138 -11.20 -10.19 14.05
N GLY A 139 -12.49 -10.53 14.06
CA GLY A 139 -13.37 -10.31 15.21
C GLY A 139 -13.95 -8.90 15.32
N LYS A 140 -13.59 -7.96 14.43
CA LYS A 140 -14.26 -6.65 14.32
C LYS A 140 -15.05 -6.55 13.02
N THR A 141 -16.20 -5.88 13.08
CA THR A 141 -17.07 -5.61 11.94
C THR A 141 -16.67 -4.34 11.18
N VAL A 142 -15.94 -3.42 11.82
CA VAL A 142 -15.58 -2.11 11.26
C VAL A 142 -14.10 -2.08 10.86
N SER A 143 -13.82 -1.44 9.72
CA SER A 143 -12.46 -1.14 9.28
C SER A 143 -11.90 0.06 10.04
N SER A 144 -10.68 -0.08 10.58
CA SER A 144 -9.95 1.00 11.24
C SER A 144 -8.85 1.56 10.35
N TYR A 145 -8.49 2.83 10.54
CA TYR A 145 -7.37 3.46 9.83
C TYR A 145 -6.03 2.82 10.27
N LEU A 146 -5.26 2.33 9.30
CA LEU A 146 -3.93 1.76 9.53
C LEU A 146 -2.82 2.79 9.34
N GLY A 147 -3.03 3.79 8.50
CA GLY A 147 -2.02 4.81 8.20
C GLY A 147 -2.05 5.25 6.73
N SER A 148 -1.11 6.12 6.38
CA SER A 148 -0.97 6.66 5.02
C SER A 148 0.44 6.52 4.47
N TRP A 149 0.53 6.30 3.16
CA TRP A 149 1.78 6.42 2.41
C TRP A 149 1.74 7.68 1.55
N THR A 150 2.79 8.50 1.62
CA THR A 150 2.94 9.67 0.74
C THR A 150 4.11 9.43 -0.20
N ILE A 151 3.83 9.12 -1.46
CA ILE A 151 4.85 8.91 -2.50
C ILE A 151 5.11 10.21 -3.26
N ARG A 152 6.33 10.35 -3.80
CA ARG A 152 6.71 11.47 -4.67
C ARG A 152 6.89 10.99 -6.10
N ILE A 153 6.27 11.67 -7.04
CA ILE A 153 6.50 11.51 -8.48
C ILE A 153 7.20 12.77 -8.98
N ASP A 154 8.32 12.59 -9.67
CA ASP A 154 9.18 13.66 -10.21
C ASP A 154 8.79 14.02 -11.64
#